data_AF-A0A975HR64-F1
#
_entry.id   AF-A0A975HR64-F1
#
_cell.length_a   1.000
_cell.length_b   1.000
_cell.length_c   1.000
_cell.angle_alpha   90.00
_cell.angle_beta   90.00
_cell.angle_gamma   90.00
#
_symmetry.space_group_name_H-M   'P 1'
#
loop_
_entity.id
_entity.type
_entity.pdbx_description
1 polymer ?
#
loop_
_entity_poly.entity_id
_entity_poly.type
_entity_poly.pdbx_seq_one_letter_code
_entity_poly.pdbx_strand_id
1 'polypeptide(L)'
;MGGISDAQVEWAIVNRLKAMLDDPPRTTFNVTQTFALFSSVLLWSKNRAWVAGRRPGLGPDADEADNRAHKARKALGRAIITAEPWRLSTIDPQIAVLGSEPDQVSGGARINSDFENMSAEAFFEWLRNAVAHGDARTIRPIHKVSQRSGMPLLAGFRFRFEERYGSTRKLELSLYHDDMRRLGSGLADLFCQSLSGRDRYFEEEAGTARLQEAETAA
;
A
#
# COMPACT_ATOMS: atom_id res chain seq x y z
N MET A 1 -20.98 -11.62 19.34
CA MET A 1 -20.80 -12.45 18.13
C MET A 1 -20.24 -11.57 17.02
N GLY A 2 -18.94 -11.24 17.11
CA GLY A 2 -18.22 -10.49 16.08
C GLY A 2 -17.67 -11.43 15.01
N GLY A 3 -18.52 -11.83 14.07
CA GLY A 3 -18.10 -12.57 12.87
C GLY A 3 -17.94 -11.63 11.69
N ILE A 4 -16.90 -11.82 10.87
CA ILE A 4 -16.87 -11.26 9.53
C ILE A 4 -17.83 -12.08 8.68
N SER A 5 -18.93 -11.48 8.21
CA SER A 5 -19.79 -12.12 7.21
C SER A 5 -19.13 -12.07 5.82
N ASP A 6 -19.53 -12.94 4.89
CA ASP A 6 -19.01 -12.95 3.51
C ASP A 6 -19.14 -11.58 2.83
N ALA A 7 -20.19 -10.81 3.16
CA ALA A 7 -20.39 -9.45 2.67
C ALA A 7 -19.38 -8.42 3.24
N GLN A 8 -18.62 -8.77 4.28
CA GLN A 8 -17.70 -7.91 5.00
C GLN A 8 -16.23 -8.34 4.88
N VAL A 9 -15.96 -9.57 4.44
CA VAL A 9 -14.62 -10.18 4.37
C VAL A 9 -13.58 -9.27 3.73
N GLU A 10 -13.89 -8.70 2.59
CA GLU A 10 -12.90 -7.96 1.79
C GLU A 10 -12.40 -6.69 2.50
N TRP A 11 -13.31 -5.84 2.98
CA TRP A 11 -12.90 -4.60 3.66
C TRP A 11 -12.42 -4.85 5.09
N ALA A 12 -12.94 -5.87 5.78
CA ALA A 12 -12.48 -6.21 7.13
C ALA A 12 -11.03 -6.72 7.15
N ILE A 13 -10.63 -7.53 6.15
CA ILE A 13 -9.23 -7.95 5.98
C ILE A 13 -8.34 -6.73 5.74
N VAL A 14 -8.71 -5.87 4.78
CA VAL A 14 -7.93 -4.67 4.45
C VAL A 14 -7.82 -3.72 5.66
N ASN A 15 -8.88 -3.57 6.44
CA ASN A 15 -8.85 -2.75 7.66
C ASN A 15 -7.86 -3.26 8.70
N ARG A 16 -7.76 -4.59 8.88
CA ARG A 16 -6.78 -5.17 9.79
C ARG A 16 -5.35 -5.02 9.30
N LEU A 17 -5.13 -5.21 8.00
CA LEU A 17 -3.82 -4.97 7.40
C LEU A 17 -3.40 -3.51 7.61
N LYS A 18 -4.33 -2.56 7.49
CA LYS A 18 -4.10 -1.15 7.85
C LYS A 18 -3.75 -1.00 9.33
N ALA A 19 -4.53 -1.58 10.25
CA ALA A 19 -4.23 -1.50 11.67
C ALA A 19 -2.81 -2.01 11.99
N MET A 20 -2.38 -3.10 11.35
CA MET A 20 -1.01 -3.62 11.46
C MET A 20 0.07 -2.71 10.83
N LEU A 21 -0.29 -1.90 9.83
CA LEU A 21 0.61 -0.88 9.25
C LEU A 21 0.70 0.36 10.15
N ASP A 22 -0.41 0.77 10.77
CA ASP A 22 -0.49 1.96 11.61
C ASP A 22 0.06 1.74 13.01
N ASP A 23 -0.14 0.55 13.56
CA ASP A 23 0.41 0.13 14.85
C ASP A 23 1.15 -1.21 14.72
N PRO A 24 2.33 -1.20 14.08
CA PRO A 24 3.11 -2.42 13.92
C PRO A 24 3.66 -2.90 15.26
N PRO A 25 3.70 -4.23 15.51
CA PRO A 25 4.37 -4.76 16.67
C PRO A 25 5.83 -4.30 16.70
N ARG A 26 6.39 -4.09 17.91
CA ARG A 26 7.79 -3.70 18.07
C ARG A 26 8.71 -4.86 17.70
N THR A 27 9.15 -4.91 16.43
CA THR A 27 10.05 -5.95 15.92
C THR A 27 11.31 -5.34 15.30
N THR A 28 12.31 -6.18 15.05
CA THR A 28 13.50 -5.81 14.24
C THR A 28 13.24 -5.94 12.73
N PHE A 29 12.08 -6.45 12.32
CA PHE A 29 11.73 -6.75 10.92
C PHE A 29 10.74 -5.75 10.32
N ASN A 30 10.57 -4.58 10.94
CA ASN A 30 9.51 -3.63 10.60
C ASN A 30 9.46 -3.27 9.10
N VAL A 31 10.60 -3.07 8.43
CA VAL A 31 10.60 -2.75 7.00
C VAL A 31 10.11 -3.91 6.13
N THR A 32 10.53 -5.14 6.44
CA THR A 32 10.07 -6.35 5.73
C THR A 32 8.59 -6.61 6.00
N GLN A 33 8.15 -6.48 7.25
CA GLN A 33 6.74 -6.64 7.62
C GLN A 33 5.86 -5.59 6.95
N THR A 34 6.27 -4.32 6.99
CA THR A 34 5.57 -3.22 6.31
C THR A 34 5.48 -3.48 4.81
N PHE A 35 6.56 -3.95 4.17
CA PHE A 35 6.52 -4.30 2.75
C PHE A 35 5.52 -5.42 2.45
N ALA A 36 5.49 -6.47 3.27
CA ALA A 36 4.54 -7.58 3.09
C ALA A 36 3.08 -7.09 3.24
N LEU A 37 2.79 -6.36 4.32
CA LEU A 37 1.45 -5.81 4.59
C LEU A 37 1.01 -4.82 3.51
N PHE A 38 1.89 -3.89 3.13
CA PHE A 38 1.66 -2.93 2.05
C PHE A 38 1.35 -3.64 0.73
N SER A 39 2.14 -4.64 0.36
CA SER A 39 1.93 -5.42 -0.86
C SER A 39 0.60 -6.15 -0.84
N SER A 40 0.20 -6.72 0.31
CA SER A 40 -1.12 -7.34 0.47
C SER A 40 -2.24 -6.33 0.29
N VAL A 41 -2.16 -5.15 0.93
CA VAL A 41 -3.16 -4.08 0.75
C VAL A 41 -3.27 -3.64 -0.71
N LEU A 42 -2.13 -3.45 -1.39
CA LEU A 42 -2.08 -3.08 -2.80
C LEU A 42 -2.75 -4.12 -3.70
N LEU A 43 -2.51 -5.40 -3.46
CA LEU A 43 -3.08 -6.49 -4.26
C LEU A 43 -4.59 -6.66 -4.02
N TRP A 44 -5.03 -6.61 -2.76
CA TRP A 44 -6.44 -6.72 -2.37
C TRP A 44 -7.26 -5.55 -2.90
N SER A 45 -6.77 -4.33 -2.73
CA SER A 45 -7.49 -3.12 -3.16
C SER A 45 -7.72 -3.07 -4.67
N LYS A 46 -6.79 -3.62 -5.47
CA LYS A 46 -6.95 -3.65 -6.93
C LYS A 46 -8.07 -4.57 -7.40
N ASN A 47 -8.15 -5.80 -6.88
CA ASN A 47 -9.06 -6.81 -7.42
C ASN A 47 -10.53 -6.36 -7.38
N ARG A 48 -10.94 -5.55 -6.38
CA ARG A 48 -12.28 -4.96 -6.35
C ARG A 48 -12.36 -3.61 -7.09
N ALA A 49 -11.45 -2.68 -6.85
CA ALA A 49 -11.55 -1.32 -7.39
C ALA A 49 -11.28 -1.21 -8.91
N TRP A 50 -10.40 -2.05 -9.46
CA TRP A 50 -10.02 -2.01 -10.88
C TRP A 50 -10.76 -3.00 -11.76
N VAL A 51 -11.14 -4.19 -11.27
CA VAL A 51 -11.87 -5.19 -12.09
C VAL A 51 -13.33 -4.78 -12.26
N ALA A 52 -13.99 -4.34 -11.18
CA ALA A 52 -15.34 -3.80 -11.25
C ALA A 52 -15.37 -2.39 -11.87
N GLY A 53 -14.42 -1.52 -11.46
CA GLY A 53 -14.38 -0.12 -11.89
C GLY A 53 -13.96 0.13 -13.35
N ARG A 54 -13.55 -0.90 -14.10
CA ARG A 54 -13.27 -0.81 -15.55
C ARG A 54 -14.43 -1.21 -16.46
N ARG A 55 -15.54 -1.71 -15.92
CA ARG A 55 -16.72 -2.06 -16.75
C ARG A 55 -17.26 -0.78 -17.43
N PRO A 56 -17.21 -0.69 -18.78
CA PRO A 56 -17.83 0.41 -19.51
C PRO A 56 -19.34 0.29 -19.38
N GLY A 57 -20.02 1.37 -19.00
CA GLY A 57 -21.49 1.36 -18.85
C GLY A 57 -21.93 0.49 -17.68
N LEU A 58 -21.76 0.99 -16.45
CA LEU A 58 -22.55 0.50 -15.32
C LEU A 58 -24.01 0.84 -15.65
N GLY A 59 -24.69 -0.10 -16.30
CA GLY A 59 -26.11 -0.03 -16.56
C GLY A 59 -26.90 0.00 -15.25
N PRO A 60 -28.24 0.11 -15.32
CA PRO A 60 -29.09 0.13 -14.13
C PRO A 60 -28.92 -1.10 -13.21
N ASP A 61 -28.35 -2.21 -13.72
CA ASP A 61 -28.14 -3.47 -13.00
C ASP A 61 -26.75 -3.59 -12.34
N ALA A 62 -25.95 -2.53 -12.33
CA ALA A 62 -24.65 -2.54 -11.66
C ALA A 62 -24.77 -2.63 -10.13
N ASP A 63 -24.11 -3.62 -9.52
CA ASP A 63 -24.00 -3.74 -8.07
C ASP A 63 -23.50 -2.41 -7.47
N GLU A 64 -24.11 -2.00 -6.36
CA GLU A 64 -23.76 -0.78 -5.65
C GLU A 64 -22.28 -0.79 -5.22
N ALA A 65 -21.73 -1.97 -4.90
CA ALA A 65 -20.32 -2.14 -4.60
C ALA A 65 -19.42 -1.79 -5.80
N ASP A 66 -19.80 -2.17 -7.02
CA ASP A 66 -19.07 -1.87 -8.25
C ASP A 66 -19.10 -0.35 -8.56
N ASN A 67 -20.24 0.29 -8.31
CA ASN A 67 -20.38 1.75 -8.40
C ASN A 67 -19.47 2.48 -7.40
N ARG A 68 -19.37 1.99 -6.16
CA ARG A 68 -18.48 2.57 -5.14
C ARG A 68 -17.01 2.35 -5.47
N ALA A 69 -16.64 1.16 -5.95
CA ALA A 69 -15.31 0.85 -6.48
C ALA A 69 -14.90 1.79 -7.63
N HIS A 70 -15.81 2.05 -8.58
CA HIS A 70 -15.57 2.97 -9.67
C HIS A 70 -15.37 4.42 -9.20
N LYS A 71 -16.13 4.88 -8.19
CA LYS A 71 -15.94 6.21 -7.57
C LYS A 71 -14.57 6.32 -6.88
N ALA A 72 -14.14 5.29 -6.15
CA ALA A 72 -12.83 5.24 -5.50
C ALA A 72 -11.69 5.38 -6.52
N ARG A 73 -11.78 4.64 -7.63
CA ARG A 73 -10.82 4.74 -8.74
C ARG A 73 -10.79 6.14 -9.36
N LYS A 74 -11.95 6.74 -9.61
CA LYS A 74 -12.04 8.13 -10.12
C LYS A 74 -11.41 9.14 -9.17
N ALA A 75 -11.52 8.94 -7.86
CA ALA A 75 -10.83 9.78 -6.88
C ALA A 75 -9.30 9.65 -7.01
N LEU A 76 -8.77 8.43 -7.16
CA LEU A 76 -7.34 8.23 -7.44
C LEU A 76 -6.87 8.89 -8.74
N GLY A 77 -7.71 8.85 -9.78
CA GLY A 77 -7.37 9.44 -11.09
C GLY A 77 -7.23 10.96 -11.07
N ARG A 78 -7.81 11.64 -10.06
CA ARG A 78 -7.73 13.09 -9.88
C ARG A 78 -6.60 13.54 -8.97
N ALA A 79 -6.03 12.64 -8.18
CA ALA A 79 -4.94 12.95 -7.26
C ALA A 79 -3.58 12.71 -7.93
N ILE A 80 -2.60 13.55 -7.59
CA ILE A 80 -1.19 13.33 -7.98
C ILE A 80 -0.48 12.57 -6.86
N ILE A 81 0.34 11.58 -7.19
CA ILE A 81 0.94 10.69 -6.19
C ILE A 81 1.97 11.39 -5.27
N THR A 82 2.57 12.48 -5.72
CA THR A 82 3.51 13.30 -4.92
C THR A 82 2.80 14.35 -4.06
N ALA A 83 1.50 14.58 -4.26
CA ALA A 83 0.70 15.52 -3.48
C ALA A 83 -0.04 14.83 -2.33
N GLU A 84 -0.65 15.63 -1.43
CA GLU A 84 -1.56 15.12 -0.40
C GLU A 84 -2.71 14.30 -1.03
N PRO A 85 -3.15 13.19 -0.40
CA PRO A 85 -2.65 12.61 0.87
C PRO A 85 -1.45 11.65 0.71
N TRP A 86 -1.05 11.36 -0.53
CA TRP A 86 -0.11 10.28 -0.84
C TRP A 86 1.33 10.63 -0.53
N ARG A 87 1.74 11.85 -0.91
CA ARG A 87 3.06 12.45 -0.66
C ARG A 87 4.22 11.49 -0.94
N LEU A 88 4.22 10.80 -2.09
CA LEU A 88 5.35 9.93 -2.45
C LEU A 88 6.67 10.73 -2.34
N SER A 89 7.64 10.19 -1.61
CA SER A 89 8.92 10.87 -1.39
C SER A 89 9.62 11.19 -2.72
N THR A 90 10.03 12.45 -2.90
CA THR A 90 10.80 12.92 -4.06
C THR A 90 12.26 13.21 -3.72
N ILE A 91 12.60 13.17 -2.43
CA ILE A 91 13.94 13.39 -1.89
C ILE A 91 14.34 12.15 -1.09
N ASP A 92 15.57 11.67 -1.31
CA ASP A 92 16.10 10.50 -0.63
C ASP A 92 16.23 10.73 0.89
N PRO A 93 15.45 10.01 1.73
CA PRO A 93 15.48 10.20 3.17
C PRO A 93 16.84 9.80 3.75
N GLN A 94 17.25 10.57 4.75
CA GLN A 94 18.44 10.31 5.56
C GLN A 94 18.04 9.64 6.88
N ILE A 95 18.91 8.81 7.43
CA ILE A 95 18.71 8.27 8.79
C ILE A 95 18.92 9.43 9.76
N ALA A 96 17.85 9.89 10.40
CA ALA A 96 17.93 10.89 11.45
C ALA A 96 18.60 10.30 12.69
N VAL A 97 19.60 10.99 13.23
CA VAL A 97 20.19 10.68 14.54
C VAL A 97 19.35 11.39 15.61
N LEU A 98 18.69 10.61 16.47
CA LEU A 98 17.97 11.14 17.63
C LEU A 98 18.92 11.97 18.51
N GLY A 99 18.66 13.27 18.63
CA GLY A 99 19.44 14.20 19.48
C GLY A 99 20.42 15.11 18.73
N SER A 100 20.54 15.00 17.41
CA SER A 100 21.19 16.02 16.59
C SER A 100 20.17 17.12 16.28
N GLU A 101 20.55 18.40 16.46
CA GLU A 101 19.75 19.50 15.92
C GLU A 101 19.55 19.26 14.41
N PRO A 102 18.42 19.71 13.81
CA PRO A 102 18.19 19.64 12.38
C PRO A 102 19.14 20.62 11.65
N ASP A 103 20.43 20.34 11.74
CA ASP A 103 21.48 21.08 11.08
C ASP A 103 21.28 20.84 9.59
N GLN A 104 20.89 21.92 8.92
CA GLN A 104 20.64 22.09 7.49
C GLN A 104 20.46 20.78 6.72
N VAL A 105 19.19 20.46 6.41
CA VAL A 105 18.78 19.41 5.46
C VAL A 105 19.60 19.57 4.18
N SER A 106 20.76 18.92 4.14
CA SER A 106 21.58 18.82 2.94
C SER A 106 20.74 18.01 1.97
N GLY A 107 20.23 18.68 0.94
CA GLY A 107 19.21 18.15 0.04
C GLY A 107 19.57 16.75 -0.43
N GLY A 108 18.79 15.75 0.01
CA GLY A 108 18.96 14.38 -0.43
C GLY A 108 18.87 14.30 -1.95
N ALA A 109 19.47 13.25 -2.54
CA ALA A 109 19.35 13.01 -3.96
C ALA A 109 17.87 12.95 -4.36
N ARG A 110 17.51 13.55 -5.51
CA ARG A 110 16.16 13.47 -6.04
C ARG A 110 15.85 12.02 -6.42
N ILE A 111 14.71 11.51 -5.99
CA ILE A 111 14.21 10.16 -6.26
C ILE A 111 12.81 10.23 -6.84
N ASN A 112 12.36 9.13 -7.44
CA ASN A 112 10.97 8.96 -7.90
C ASN A 112 10.50 10.03 -8.91
N SER A 113 11.44 10.64 -9.64
CA SER A 113 11.17 11.70 -10.62
C SER A 113 10.28 11.22 -11.77
N ASP A 114 10.33 9.93 -12.11
CA ASP A 114 9.43 9.28 -13.08
C ASP A 114 7.94 9.42 -12.72
N PHE A 115 7.61 9.68 -11.46
CA PHE A 115 6.24 9.68 -10.94
C PHE A 115 5.71 11.05 -10.55
N GLU A 116 6.50 12.12 -10.70
CA GLU A 116 6.16 13.43 -10.15
C GLU A 116 4.83 14.01 -10.61
N ASN A 117 4.48 13.75 -11.87
CA ASN A 117 3.24 14.20 -12.48
C ASN A 117 2.24 13.05 -12.71
N MET A 118 2.52 11.88 -12.14
CA MET A 118 1.67 10.70 -12.32
C MET A 118 0.47 10.77 -11.39
N SER A 119 -0.72 10.44 -11.91
CA SER A 119 -1.90 10.29 -11.06
C SER A 119 -1.73 9.10 -10.11
N ALA A 120 -2.37 9.16 -8.94
CA ALA A 120 -2.35 8.06 -7.99
C ALA A 120 -2.92 6.77 -8.60
N GLU A 121 -3.94 6.88 -9.46
CA GLU A 121 -4.49 5.74 -10.20
C GLU A 121 -3.43 5.05 -11.06
N ALA A 122 -2.73 5.81 -11.91
CA ALA A 122 -1.72 5.26 -12.80
C ALA A 122 -0.54 4.68 -12.02
N PHE A 123 -0.14 5.36 -10.94
CA PHE A 123 0.93 4.91 -10.05
C PHE A 123 0.59 3.56 -9.39
N PHE A 124 -0.57 3.45 -8.73
CA PHE A 124 -0.95 2.22 -8.04
C PHE A 124 -1.22 1.07 -9.01
N GLU A 125 -1.73 1.36 -10.22
CA GLU A 125 -1.83 0.36 -11.28
C GLU A 125 -0.45 -0.16 -11.70
N TRP A 126 0.49 0.76 -11.96
CA TRP A 126 1.86 0.42 -12.33
C TRP A 126 2.55 -0.41 -11.23
N LEU A 127 2.48 0.06 -9.99
CA LEU A 127 3.13 -0.59 -8.85
C LEU A 127 2.55 -1.97 -8.59
N ARG A 128 1.23 -2.14 -8.70
CA ARG A 128 0.63 -3.47 -8.62
C ARG A 128 1.18 -4.37 -9.70
N ASN A 129 1.23 -3.91 -10.95
CA ASN A 129 1.73 -4.75 -12.03
C ASN A 129 3.19 -5.15 -11.79
N ALA A 130 4.01 -4.25 -11.27
CA ALA A 130 5.38 -4.56 -10.83
C ALA A 130 5.43 -5.62 -9.71
N VAL A 131 4.52 -5.55 -8.72
CA VAL A 131 4.46 -6.51 -7.60
C VAL A 131 3.87 -7.88 -8.01
N ALA A 132 2.80 -7.89 -8.81
CA ALA A 132 2.02 -9.08 -9.13
C ALA A 132 2.51 -9.85 -10.36
N HIS A 133 3.06 -9.14 -11.33
CA HIS A 133 3.48 -9.69 -12.62
C HIS A 133 4.95 -9.40 -12.94
N GLY A 134 5.59 -8.55 -12.14
CA GLY A 134 7.01 -8.31 -12.27
C GLY A 134 7.82 -9.55 -11.93
N ASP A 135 8.94 -9.67 -12.61
CA ASP A 135 10.01 -10.55 -12.19
C ASP A 135 10.48 -10.09 -10.80
N ALA A 136 10.37 -10.93 -9.77
CA ALA A 136 10.77 -10.59 -8.41
C ALA A 136 12.24 -10.12 -8.33
N ARG A 137 13.09 -10.48 -9.32
CA ARG A 137 14.47 -9.95 -9.45
C ARG A 137 14.54 -8.45 -9.74
N THR A 138 13.42 -7.81 -10.08
CA THR A 138 13.29 -6.36 -10.29
C THR A 138 13.00 -5.58 -9.01
N ILE A 139 12.71 -6.29 -7.91
CA ILE A 139 12.56 -5.73 -6.58
C ILE A 139 13.88 -5.92 -5.83
N ARG A 140 14.48 -4.82 -5.38
CA ARG A 140 15.79 -4.83 -4.70
C ARG A 140 15.70 -4.15 -3.34
N PRO A 141 16.33 -4.70 -2.30
CA PRO A 141 16.38 -4.03 -0.99
C PRO A 141 17.20 -2.74 -1.10
N ILE A 142 16.74 -1.69 -0.44
CA ILE A 142 17.49 -0.44 -0.24
C ILE A 142 18.12 -0.52 1.14
N HIS A 143 19.45 -0.46 1.18
CA HIS A 143 20.20 -0.41 2.43
C HIS A 143 20.70 1.01 2.71
N LYS A 144 20.66 1.41 3.98
CA LYS A 144 21.24 2.66 4.48
C LYS A 144 22.20 2.30 5.63
N VAL A 145 23.35 2.94 5.68
CA VAL A 145 24.33 2.67 6.74
C VAL A 145 23.93 3.44 7.99
N SER A 146 23.74 2.72 9.09
CA SER A 146 23.52 3.32 10.41
C SER A 146 24.73 4.14 10.83
N GLN A 147 24.55 5.44 11.08
CA GLN A 147 25.65 6.26 11.60
C GLN A 147 26.07 5.86 13.01
N ARG A 148 25.17 5.23 13.79
CA ARG A 148 25.46 4.80 15.17
C ARG A 148 26.25 3.50 15.23
N SER A 149 25.92 2.52 14.38
CA SER A 149 26.49 1.17 14.45
C SER A 149 27.40 0.83 13.27
N GLY A 150 27.44 1.66 12.23
CA GLY A 150 28.16 1.38 10.98
C GLY A 150 27.56 0.24 10.15
N MET A 151 26.48 -0.39 10.62
CA MET A 151 25.88 -1.57 9.98
C MET A 151 24.86 -1.16 8.92
N PRO A 152 24.73 -1.94 7.82
CA PRO A 152 23.66 -1.73 6.85
C PRO A 152 22.30 -2.06 7.47
N LEU A 153 21.36 -1.13 7.37
CA LEU A 153 19.96 -1.28 7.74
C LEU A 153 19.12 -1.36 6.47
N LEU A 154 18.16 -2.28 6.45
CA LEU A 154 17.12 -2.28 5.41
C LEU A 154 16.22 -1.06 5.63
N ALA A 155 16.14 -0.17 4.64
CA ALA A 155 15.38 1.08 4.71
C ALA A 155 14.12 1.07 3.81
N GLY A 156 14.09 0.20 2.82
CA GLY A 156 13.01 0.14 1.85
C GLY A 156 13.28 -0.82 0.70
N PHE A 157 12.52 -0.65 -0.38
CA PHE A 157 12.61 -1.47 -1.59
C PHE A 157 12.58 -0.60 -2.84
N ARG A 158 13.36 -1.01 -3.84
CA ARG A 158 13.40 -0.40 -5.16
C ARG A 158 12.75 -1.32 -6.18
N PHE A 159 11.93 -0.74 -7.05
CA PHE A 159 11.27 -1.41 -8.16
C PHE A 159 11.78 -0.83 -9.46
N ARG A 160 12.06 -1.70 -10.43
CA ARG A 160 12.33 -1.30 -11.80
C ARG A 160 11.45 -2.09 -12.77
N PHE A 161 10.44 -1.45 -13.31
CA PHE A 161 9.42 -2.13 -14.11
C PHE A 161 9.03 -1.31 -15.34
N GLU A 162 8.48 -1.96 -16.36
CA GLU A 162 8.05 -1.31 -17.60
C GLU A 162 7.00 -0.25 -17.31
N GLU A 163 7.09 0.90 -17.99
CA GLU A 163 6.08 1.96 -17.88
C GLU A 163 4.69 1.43 -18.27
N ARG A 164 4.64 0.61 -19.32
CA ARG A 164 3.46 -0.11 -19.82
C ARG A 164 3.93 -1.46 -20.39
N TYR A 165 3.04 -2.43 -20.46
CA TYR A 165 3.37 -3.75 -21.01
C TYR A 165 4.01 -3.64 -22.40
N GLY A 166 5.20 -4.21 -22.56
CA GLY A 166 5.97 -4.18 -23.81
C GLY A 166 6.75 -2.87 -24.03
N SER A 167 6.74 -1.93 -23.08
CA SER A 167 7.53 -0.71 -23.17
C SER A 167 9.01 -0.98 -22.92
N THR A 168 9.87 -0.38 -23.73
CA THR A 168 11.32 -0.35 -23.51
C THR A 168 11.71 0.58 -22.36
N ARG A 169 10.90 1.62 -22.09
CA ARG A 169 11.10 2.51 -20.95
C ARG A 169 10.72 1.79 -19.66
N LYS A 170 11.68 1.73 -18.73
CA LYS A 170 11.48 1.25 -17.36
C LYS A 170 11.40 2.45 -16.44
N LEU A 171 10.41 2.47 -15.54
CA LEU A 171 10.34 3.43 -14.44
C LEU A 171 11.06 2.85 -13.23
N GLU A 172 11.67 3.72 -12.43
CA GLU A 172 12.34 3.34 -11.18
C GLU A 172 11.69 3.99 -9.97
N LEU A 173 11.19 3.16 -9.05
CA LEU A 173 10.56 3.58 -7.80
C LEU A 173 11.40 3.14 -6.62
N SER A 174 11.73 4.06 -5.72
CA SER A 174 12.26 3.79 -4.39
C SER A 174 11.16 4.04 -3.36
N LEU A 175 10.75 3.00 -2.63
CA LEU A 175 9.79 3.09 -1.53
C LEU A 175 10.50 2.83 -0.21
N TYR A 176 10.49 3.84 0.66
CA TYR A 176 10.99 3.71 2.03
C TYR A 176 9.88 3.22 2.97
N HIS A 177 10.28 2.81 4.16
CA HIS A 177 9.37 2.35 5.21
C HIS A 177 8.14 3.27 5.38
N ASP A 178 8.37 4.57 5.50
CA ASP A 178 7.30 5.54 5.74
C ASP A 178 6.42 5.77 4.50
N ASP A 179 6.97 5.64 3.29
CA ASP A 179 6.18 5.67 2.06
C ASP A 179 5.22 4.48 2.02
N MET A 180 5.73 3.27 2.26
CA MET A 180 4.92 2.05 2.23
C MET A 180 3.81 2.10 3.28
N ARG A 181 4.11 2.58 4.49
CA ARG A 181 3.10 2.77 5.54
C ARG A 181 2.04 3.80 5.11
N ARG A 182 2.45 5.00 4.73
CA ARG A 182 1.52 6.08 4.36
C ARG A 182 0.65 5.73 3.15
N LEU A 183 1.27 5.23 2.08
CA LEU A 183 0.55 4.83 0.87
C LEU A 183 -0.37 3.63 1.14
N GLY A 184 0.09 2.65 1.91
CA GLY A 184 -0.70 1.49 2.32
C GLY A 184 -1.93 1.87 3.13
N SER A 185 -1.73 2.65 4.20
CA SER A 185 -2.84 3.10 5.06
C SER A 185 -3.84 3.97 4.28
N GLY A 186 -3.36 4.93 3.47
CA GLY A 186 -4.23 5.77 2.66
C GLY A 186 -5.03 4.98 1.60
N LEU A 187 -4.42 3.96 0.99
CA LEU A 187 -5.09 3.09 0.03
C LEU A 187 -6.14 2.20 0.72
N ALA A 188 -5.81 1.66 1.89
CA ALA A 188 -6.73 0.90 2.71
C ALA A 188 -7.92 1.74 3.17
N ASP A 189 -7.69 2.99 3.62
CA ASP A 189 -8.76 3.91 4.00
C ASP A 189 -9.71 4.19 2.84
N LEU A 190 -9.17 4.56 1.68
CA LEU A 190 -9.97 4.81 0.49
C LEU A 190 -10.82 3.58 0.13
N PHE A 191 -10.21 2.39 0.19
CA PHE A 191 -10.88 1.14 -0.13
C PHE A 191 -12.00 0.80 0.87
N CYS A 192 -11.69 0.82 2.17
CA CYS A 192 -12.64 0.52 3.23
C CYS A 192 -13.79 1.53 3.26
N GLN A 193 -13.53 2.83 3.14
CA GLN A 193 -14.58 3.86 3.09
C GLN A 193 -15.49 3.68 1.88
N SER A 194 -14.92 3.29 0.74
CA SER A 194 -15.69 3.07 -0.48
C SER A 194 -16.54 1.80 -0.39
N LEU A 195 -16.02 0.70 0.15
CA LEU A 195 -16.76 -0.57 0.16
C LEU A 195 -17.73 -0.74 1.33
N SER A 196 -17.40 -0.21 2.52
CA SER A 196 -18.23 -0.35 3.72
C SER A 196 -19.52 0.47 3.71
N GLY A 197 -19.69 1.39 2.74
CA GLY A 197 -20.86 2.26 2.69
C GLY A 197 -20.89 3.33 3.79
N ARG A 198 -19.72 3.72 4.33
CA ARG A 198 -19.48 4.75 5.37
C ARG A 198 -19.99 4.46 6.79
N ASP A 199 -21.02 3.63 6.98
CA ASP A 199 -21.69 3.46 8.29
C ASP A 199 -21.32 2.19 9.09
N ARG A 200 -20.42 1.34 8.61
CA ARG A 200 -20.11 0.04 9.26
C ARG A 200 -18.62 -0.20 9.50
N TYR A 201 -17.89 0.83 9.92
CA TYR A 201 -16.52 0.68 10.39
C TYR A 201 -16.54 -0.02 11.77
N PHE A 202 -16.55 -1.36 11.78
CA PHE A 202 -16.52 -2.18 12.99
C PHE A 202 -15.07 -2.51 13.35
N GLU A 203 -14.61 -2.09 14.53
CA GLU A 203 -13.24 -2.31 14.98
C GLU A 203 -13.03 -3.51 15.92
N GLU A 204 -14.02 -4.08 16.63
CA GLU A 204 -13.64 -4.66 17.93
C GLU A 204 -13.52 -6.18 18.18
N GLU A 205 -14.04 -7.14 17.41
CA GLU A 205 -14.06 -8.53 17.96
C GLU A 205 -13.56 -9.70 17.09
N ALA A 206 -13.42 -9.54 15.78
CA ALA A 206 -13.27 -10.73 14.93
C ALA A 206 -11.83 -11.31 14.83
N GLY A 207 -10.89 -10.92 15.71
CA GLY A 207 -9.45 -11.17 15.55
C GLY A 207 -8.75 -12.02 16.63
N THR A 208 -9.41 -12.34 17.75
CA THR A 208 -8.77 -13.02 18.89
C THR A 208 -9.27 -14.45 19.14
N ALA A 209 -10.29 -14.89 18.40
CA ALA A 209 -10.77 -16.27 18.50
C ALA A 209 -9.74 -17.22 17.86
N ARG A 210 -9.10 -18.06 18.69
CA ARG A 210 -8.33 -19.20 18.19
C ARG A 210 -9.29 -20.16 17.50
N LEU A 211 -9.03 -20.48 16.24
CA LEU A 211 -9.66 -21.61 15.57
C LEU A 211 -9.21 -22.87 16.32
N GLN A 212 -10.12 -23.50 17.06
CA GLN A 212 -9.91 -24.84 17.55
C GLN A 212 -10.37 -25.79 16.45
N GLU A 213 -9.46 -26.61 15.93
CA GLU A 213 -9.83 -27.73 15.09
C GLU A 213 -10.74 -28.64 15.92
N ALA A 214 -11.94 -28.92 15.42
CA ALA A 214 -12.82 -29.89 16.08
C ALA A 214 -12.11 -31.24 16.03
N GLU A 215 -11.75 -31.79 17.18
CA GLU A 215 -11.28 -33.17 17.28
C GLU A 215 -12.36 -34.06 16.66
N THR A 216 -12.02 -34.72 15.55
CA THR A 216 -12.85 -35.74 14.94
C THR A 216 -13.03 -36.84 16.00
N ALA A 217 -14.24 -36.96 16.55
CA ALA A 217 -14.56 -38.03 17.48
C ALA A 217 -14.25 -39.39 16.81
N ALA A 218 -13.33 -40.13 17.43
CA ALA A 218 -12.96 -41.49 17.04
C ALA A 218 -14.04 -42.50 17.40
#